data_AF-Q7UZD0-F1
#
_entry.id   AF-Q7UZD0-F1
#
_cell.length_a   1.000
_cell.length_b   1.000
_cell.length_c   1.000
_cell.angle_alpha   90.00
_cell.angle_beta   90.00
_cell.angle_gamma   90.00
#
_symmetry.space_group_name_H-M   'P 1'
#
loop_
_entity.id
_entity.type
_entity.pdbx_description
1 polymer ?
#
loop_
_entity_poly.entity_id
_entity_poly.type
_entity_poly.pdbx_seq_one_letter_code
_entity_poly.pdbx_strand_id
1 'polypeptide(L)'
;MIDDSDSELVGDTVERILKLHGNQLDIYSIPKPHQIVLAVNQAHARISNGGFQFLLERKDADFDLCTLMPESHATIGAEQAHRAFSRFLRGTLWIRPTSAISRPLNRLRLPLSMIKALLGFETADTLYFESSDETFRLLAEYVRANTGALPTG
;
A
#
# COMPACT_ATOMS: atom_id res chain seq x y z
N MET A 1 8.34 -6.00 14.40
CA MET A 1 8.26 -4.69 15.04
C MET A 1 9.13 -3.77 14.21
N ILE A 2 8.50 -2.80 13.54
CA ILE A 2 9.20 -1.80 12.71
C ILE A 2 10.21 -1.08 13.60
N ASP A 3 11.43 -0.91 13.10
CA ASP A 3 12.45 -0.08 13.78
C ASP A 3 11.96 1.36 13.80
N ASP A 4 11.88 1.96 15.00
CA ASP A 4 11.38 3.32 15.20
C ASP A 4 12.16 4.34 14.36
N SER A 5 13.46 4.09 14.11
CA SER A 5 14.29 4.97 13.28
C SER A 5 13.93 4.92 11.79
N ASP A 6 13.61 3.74 11.26
CA ASP A 6 13.18 3.58 9.86
C ASP A 6 11.78 4.18 9.65
N SER A 7 10.89 4.01 10.63
CA SER A 7 9.54 4.59 10.61
C SER A 7 9.58 6.13 10.62
N GLU A 8 10.41 6.71 11.49
CA GLU A 8 10.60 8.16 11.58
C GLU A 8 11.17 8.74 10.28
N LEU A 9 12.21 8.12 9.71
CA LEU A 9 12.81 8.55 8.44
C LEU A 9 11.77 8.58 7.29
N VAL A 10 10.96 7.53 7.19
CA VAL A 10 9.92 7.45 6.16
C VAL A 10 8.82 8.49 6.42
N GLY A 11 8.38 8.63 7.67
CA GLY A 11 7.36 9.61 8.08
C GLY A 11 7.75 11.04 7.74
N ASP A 12 8.96 11.44 8.13
CA ASP A 12 9.52 12.77 7.83
C ASP A 12 9.62 13.01 6.31
N THR A 13 10.03 11.99 5.56
CA THR A 13 10.16 12.10 4.11
C THR A 13 8.79 12.27 3.45
N VAL A 14 7.78 11.54 3.91
CA VAL A 14 6.39 11.71 3.45
C VAL A 14 5.90 13.12 3.76
N GLU A 15 6.13 13.63 4.96
CA GLU A 15 5.72 15.00 5.32
C GLU A 15 6.38 16.04 4.42
N ARG A 16 7.69 15.90 4.14
CA ARG A 16 8.42 16.79 3.21
C ARG A 16 7.85 16.73 1.79
N ILE A 17 7.54 15.54 1.28
CA ILE A 17 6.94 15.37 -0.06
C ILE A 17 5.57 16.06 -0.11
N LEU A 18 4.72 15.87 0.92
CA LEU A 18 3.40 16.49 0.98
C LEU A 18 3.47 18.02 1.11
N LYS A 19 4.44 18.55 1.87
CA LYS A 19 4.69 20.01 1.94
C LYS A 19 5.12 20.60 0.60
N LEU A 20 5.95 19.88 -0.16
CA LEU A 20 6.47 20.34 -1.45
C LEU A 20 5.36 20.42 -2.52
N HIS A 21 4.50 19.40 -2.58
CA HIS A 21 3.53 19.24 -3.66
C HIS A 21 2.10 19.64 -3.28
N GLY A 22 1.82 19.84 -2.00
CA GLY A 22 0.51 20.21 -1.46
C GLY A 22 -0.43 19.01 -1.24
N ASN A 23 -1.56 19.27 -0.56
CA ASN A 23 -2.52 18.23 -0.13
C ASN A 23 -3.46 17.71 -1.24
N GLN A 24 -3.50 18.37 -2.40
CA GLN A 24 -4.30 17.96 -3.57
C GLN A 24 -3.37 17.41 -4.66
N LEU A 25 -2.68 16.34 -4.30
CA LEU A 25 -1.57 15.80 -5.07
C LEU A 25 -2.09 14.78 -6.11
N ASP A 26 -1.90 15.07 -7.39
CA ASP A 26 -1.97 14.04 -8.43
C ASP A 26 -0.66 13.24 -8.38
N ILE A 27 -0.73 11.99 -7.90
CA ILE A 27 0.46 11.16 -7.72
C ILE A 27 1.18 10.90 -9.05
N TYR A 28 0.49 10.96 -10.19
CA TYR A 28 1.11 10.71 -11.49
C TYR A 28 1.92 11.90 -12.01
N SER A 29 1.69 13.11 -11.48
CA SER A 29 2.37 14.31 -11.92
C SER A 29 3.69 14.61 -11.18
N ILE A 30 4.02 13.83 -10.15
CA ILE A 30 5.22 14.05 -9.32
C ILE A 30 6.37 13.10 -9.70
N PRO A 31 7.63 13.39 -9.30
CA PRO A 31 8.78 12.53 -9.61
C PRO A 31 8.61 11.10 -9.09
N LYS A 32 9.06 10.10 -9.87
CA LYS A 32 8.90 8.67 -9.54
C LYS A 32 9.38 8.27 -8.13
N PRO A 33 10.51 8.77 -7.61
CA PRO A 33 10.92 8.45 -6.24
C PRO A 33 9.90 8.91 -5.18
N HIS A 34 9.27 10.06 -5.39
CA HIS A 34 8.23 10.57 -4.50
C HIS A 34 6.96 9.70 -4.59
N GLN A 35 6.59 9.30 -5.82
CA GLN A 35 5.45 8.40 -6.06
C GLN A 35 5.61 7.11 -5.27
N ILE A 36 6.79 6.49 -5.34
CA ILE A 36 7.07 5.20 -4.69
C ILE A 36 6.95 5.33 -3.18
N VAL A 37 7.56 6.36 -2.59
CA VAL A 37 7.49 6.59 -1.13
C VAL A 37 6.05 6.81 -0.67
N LEU A 38 5.29 7.66 -1.37
CA LEU A 38 3.89 7.91 -1.05
C LEU A 38 3.02 6.66 -1.21
N ALA A 39 3.18 5.92 -2.31
CA ALA A 39 2.36 4.75 -2.62
C ALA A 39 2.59 3.60 -1.63
N VAL A 40 3.85 3.31 -1.26
CA VAL A 40 4.16 2.26 -0.27
C VAL A 40 3.69 2.66 1.12
N ASN A 41 3.93 3.90 1.55
CA ASN A 41 3.47 4.37 2.85
C ASN A 41 1.92 4.38 2.95
N GLN A 42 1.24 4.83 1.89
CA GLN A 42 -0.22 4.84 1.84
C GLN A 42 -0.81 3.43 1.79
N ALA A 43 -0.16 2.49 1.08
CA ALA A 43 -0.53 1.08 1.11
C ALA A 43 -0.48 0.54 2.54
N HIS A 44 0.64 0.75 3.24
CA HIS A 44 0.81 0.30 4.61
C HIS A 44 -0.26 0.88 5.54
N ALA A 45 -0.45 2.21 5.51
CA ALA A 45 -1.46 2.88 6.33
C ALA A 45 -2.89 2.36 6.04
N ARG A 46 -3.22 2.01 4.79
CA ARG A 46 -4.55 1.50 4.44
C ARG A 46 -4.73 0.03 4.83
N ILE A 47 -3.73 -0.82 4.59
CA ILE A 47 -3.83 -2.26 4.84
C ILE A 47 -3.72 -2.57 6.34
N SER A 48 -2.85 -1.89 7.09
CA SER A 48 -2.72 -2.09 8.54
C SER A 48 -3.99 -1.71 9.32
N ASN A 49 -4.83 -0.83 8.78
CA ASN A 49 -6.06 -0.38 9.42
C ASN A 49 -7.29 -1.27 9.14
N GLY A 50 -7.27 -2.11 8.10
CA GLY A 50 -8.48 -2.86 7.71
C GLY A 50 -8.31 -3.86 6.56
N GLY A 51 -7.07 -4.20 6.20
CA GLY A 51 -6.76 -5.10 5.10
C GLY A 51 -6.91 -4.47 3.71
N PHE A 52 -6.64 -5.27 2.69
CA PHE A 52 -6.75 -4.87 1.28
C PHE A 52 -8.18 -4.45 0.88
N GLN A 53 -9.21 -4.92 1.58
CA GLN A 53 -10.59 -4.51 1.35
C GLN A 53 -10.76 -2.99 1.46
N PHE A 54 -10.05 -2.34 2.39
CA PHE A 54 -10.14 -0.90 2.62
C PHE A 54 -9.53 -0.08 1.48
N LEU A 55 -8.71 -0.67 0.62
CA LEU A 55 -8.20 0.00 -0.58
C LEU A 55 -9.34 0.36 -1.56
N LEU A 56 -10.43 -0.42 -1.59
CA LEU A 56 -11.51 -0.27 -2.56
C LEU A 56 -12.80 0.35 -1.98
N GLU A 57 -12.94 0.44 -0.66
CA GLU A 57 -14.20 0.86 -0.02
C GLU A 57 -14.31 2.36 0.24
N ARG A 58 -13.17 3.07 0.25
CA ARG A 58 -13.16 4.49 0.52
C ARG A 58 -13.67 5.29 -0.68
N LYS A 59 -14.23 6.47 -0.40
CA LYS A 59 -14.70 7.38 -1.45
C LYS A 59 -13.56 7.94 -2.32
N ASP A 60 -12.34 7.96 -1.77
CA ASP A 60 -11.07 8.31 -2.43
C ASP A 60 -10.30 7.07 -2.92
N ALA A 61 -10.97 5.93 -3.10
CA ALA A 61 -10.37 4.75 -3.69
C ALA A 61 -10.09 5.01 -5.18
N ASP A 62 -8.87 5.40 -5.47
CA ASP A 62 -8.34 5.50 -6.83
C ASP A 62 -7.82 4.12 -7.28
N PHE A 63 -8.43 3.57 -8.32
CA PHE A 63 -8.05 2.27 -8.88
C PHE A 63 -6.65 2.33 -9.50
N ASP A 64 -6.29 3.45 -10.10
CA ASP A 64 -4.97 3.62 -10.71
C ASP A 64 -3.93 3.56 -9.60
N LEU A 65 -4.15 4.27 -8.49
CA LEU A 65 -3.28 4.21 -7.31
C LEU A 65 -3.14 2.77 -6.77
N CYS A 66 -4.21 1.97 -6.79
CA CYS A 66 -4.14 0.56 -6.41
C CYS A 66 -3.25 -0.28 -7.35
N THR A 67 -3.10 0.12 -8.61
CA THR A 67 -2.17 -0.51 -9.57
C THR A 67 -0.73 0.01 -9.44
N LEU A 68 -0.53 1.24 -8.97
CA LEU A 68 0.80 1.81 -8.69
C LEU A 68 1.46 1.18 -7.45
N MET A 69 0.66 0.79 -6.45
CA MET A 69 1.14 0.18 -5.22
C MET A 69 1.98 -1.10 -5.44
N PRO A 70 1.56 -2.13 -6.21
CA PRO A 70 2.40 -3.31 -6.46
C PRO A 70 3.70 -2.98 -7.17
N GLU A 71 3.70 -2.07 -8.15
CA GLU A 71 4.92 -1.65 -8.85
C GLU A 71 5.90 -0.97 -7.90
N SER A 72 5.38 -0.15 -6.98
CA SER A 72 6.19 0.56 -5.99
C SER A 72 6.83 -0.42 -4.98
N HIS A 73 6.10 -1.45 -4.55
CA HIS A 73 6.66 -2.52 -3.69
C HIS A 73 7.74 -3.33 -4.43
N ALA A 74 7.51 -3.66 -5.72
CA ALA A 74 8.54 -4.32 -6.52
C ALA A 74 9.79 -3.45 -6.68
N THR A 75 9.64 -2.14 -6.85
CA THR A 75 10.75 -1.21 -7.05
C THR A 75 11.67 -1.12 -5.81
N ILE A 76 11.10 -1.20 -4.61
CA ILE A 76 11.89 -1.24 -3.36
C ILE A 76 12.41 -2.65 -3.02
N GLY A 77 12.11 -3.67 -3.84
CA GLY A 77 12.50 -5.06 -3.58
C GLY A 77 11.63 -5.81 -2.56
N ALA A 78 10.46 -5.27 -2.21
CA ALA A 78 9.52 -5.90 -1.26
C ALA A 78 8.68 -7.00 -1.94
N GLU A 79 9.33 -8.11 -2.28
CA GLU A 79 8.77 -9.21 -3.07
C GLU A 79 7.51 -9.84 -2.45
N GLN A 80 7.49 -10.07 -1.14
CA GLN A 80 6.34 -10.69 -0.48
C GLN A 80 5.13 -9.76 -0.45
N ALA A 81 5.34 -8.47 -0.20
CA ALA A 81 4.28 -7.47 -0.30
C ALA A 81 3.77 -7.34 -1.75
N HIS A 82 4.66 -7.35 -2.74
CA HIS A 82 4.27 -7.37 -4.16
C HIS A 82 3.40 -8.60 -4.51
N ARG A 83 3.76 -9.78 -3.99
CA ARG A 83 2.94 -11.00 -4.15
C ARG A 83 1.58 -10.88 -3.47
N ALA A 84 1.51 -10.28 -2.29
CA ALA A 84 0.24 -10.01 -1.60
C ALA A 84 -0.69 -9.14 -2.46
N PHE A 85 -0.18 -8.04 -3.02
CA PHE A 85 -0.92 -7.21 -3.97
C PHE A 85 -1.35 -7.98 -5.22
N SER A 86 -0.46 -8.78 -5.81
CA SER A 86 -0.78 -9.58 -6.99
C SER A 86 -1.91 -10.59 -6.70
N ARG A 87 -1.92 -11.20 -5.52
CA ARG A 87 -2.98 -12.12 -5.06
C ARG A 87 -4.30 -11.38 -4.86
N PHE A 88 -4.26 -10.19 -4.26
CA PHE A 88 -5.42 -9.33 -4.11
C PHE A 88 -6.01 -8.91 -5.46
N LEU A 89 -5.18 -8.38 -6.37
CA LEU A 89 -5.59 -7.90 -7.69
C LEU A 89 -6.15 -9.03 -8.54
N ARG A 90 -5.56 -10.24 -8.54
CA ARG A 90 -6.15 -11.41 -9.22
C ARG A 90 -7.55 -11.76 -8.69
N GLY A 91 -7.77 -11.63 -7.38
CA GLY A 91 -9.07 -11.86 -6.74
C GLY A 91 -10.09 -10.73 -6.93
N THR A 92 -9.67 -9.55 -7.38
CA THR A 92 -10.51 -8.36 -7.60
C THR A 92 -10.72 -8.02 -9.07
N LEU A 93 -9.80 -8.35 -9.99
CA LEU A 93 -9.94 -8.14 -11.44
C LEU A 93 -11.09 -8.95 -12.08
N TRP A 94 -11.63 -9.94 -11.38
CA TRP A 94 -12.87 -10.65 -11.75
C TRP A 94 -14.16 -9.95 -11.26
N ILE A 95 -14.02 -8.87 -10.48
CA ILE A 95 -15.11 -8.11 -9.91
C ILE A 95 -14.84 -6.66 -10.26
N ARG A 96 -15.38 -6.20 -11.40
CA ARG A 96 -15.45 -4.76 -11.67
C ARG A 96 -16.13 -4.10 -10.45
N PRO A 97 -15.50 -3.13 -9.76
CA PRO A 97 -16.16 -2.41 -8.69
C PRO A 97 -17.13 -1.42 -9.33
N THR A 98 -18.23 -1.91 -9.88
CA THR A 98 -19.31 -1.06 -10.39
C THR A 98 -20.19 -0.64 -9.22
N SER A 99 -20.02 0.61 -8.81
CA SER A 99 -20.98 1.43 -8.05
C SER A 99 -21.19 1.07 -6.58
N ALA A 100 -21.77 2.04 -5.85
CA ALA A 100 -22.17 1.97 -4.44
C ALA A 100 -23.10 0.78 -4.08
N ILE A 101 -23.56 0.01 -5.08
CA ILE A 101 -24.38 -1.19 -4.98
C ILE A 101 -23.55 -2.43 -4.58
N SER A 102 -22.20 -2.40 -4.66
CA SER A 102 -21.34 -3.54 -4.30
C SER A 102 -20.96 -3.63 -2.80
N ARG A 103 -21.24 -2.59 -2.00
CA ARG A 103 -21.01 -2.59 -0.54
C ARG A 103 -21.62 -3.77 0.23
N PRO A 104 -22.81 -4.30 -0.12
CA PRO A 104 -23.37 -5.49 0.51
C PRO A 104 -22.59 -6.77 0.19
N LEU A 105 -22.04 -6.90 -1.03
CA LEU A 105 -21.24 -8.06 -1.45
C LEU A 105 -19.88 -8.12 -0.71
N ASN A 106 -19.31 -6.96 -0.39
CA ASN A 106 -18.09 -6.88 0.42
C ASN A 106 -18.31 -7.30 1.89
N ARG A 107 -19.49 -7.03 2.47
CA ARG A 107 -19.84 -7.51 3.83
C ARG A 107 -19.89 -9.03 3.91
N LEU A 108 -20.24 -9.72 2.83
CA LEU A 108 -20.24 -11.18 2.75
C LEU A 108 -18.82 -11.77 2.55
N ARG A 109 -17.86 -10.96 2.08
CA ARG A 109 -16.45 -11.38 1.91
C ARG A 109 -15.68 -11.40 3.23
N LEU A 110 -15.95 -10.46 4.14
CA LEU A 110 -15.39 -10.41 5.50
C LEU A 110 -15.44 -11.75 6.26
N PRO A 111 -16.59 -12.46 6.34
CA PRO A 111 -16.62 -13.76 7.00
C PRO A 111 -15.85 -14.82 6.22
N LEU A 112 -15.84 -14.79 4.89
CA LEU A 112 -15.13 -15.78 4.07
C LEU A 112 -13.61 -15.63 4.08
N SER A 113 -13.08 -14.40 4.10
CA SER A 113 -11.64 -14.14 4.26
C SER A 113 -11.18 -14.49 5.67
N MET A 114 -11.96 -14.15 6.70
CA MET A 114 -11.67 -14.57 8.08
C MET A 114 -11.75 -16.09 8.25
N ILE A 115 -12.72 -16.78 7.64
CA ILE A 115 -12.79 -18.25 7.66
C ILE A 115 -11.58 -18.86 6.93
N LYS A 116 -11.15 -18.30 5.79
CA LYS A 116 -9.96 -18.78 5.08
C LYS A 116 -8.67 -18.57 5.89
N ALA A 117 -8.52 -17.41 6.55
CA ALA A 117 -7.40 -17.14 7.45
C ALA A 117 -7.43 -18.09 8.69
N LEU A 118 -8.62 -18.35 9.25
CA LEU A 118 -8.83 -19.29 10.35
C LEU A 118 -8.51 -20.74 9.96
N LEU A 119 -8.72 -21.10 8.69
CA LEU A 119 -8.39 -22.41 8.10
C LEU A 119 -6.93 -22.50 7.61
N GLY A 120 -6.08 -21.51 7.91
CA GLY A 120 -4.66 -21.53 7.55
C GLY A 120 -4.37 -21.29 6.06
N PHE A 121 -5.33 -20.78 5.29
CA PHE A 121 -5.05 -20.34 3.92
C PHE A 121 -4.37 -18.97 3.95
N GLU A 122 -3.18 -18.88 3.33
CA GLU A 122 -2.53 -17.61 3.03
C GLU A 122 -3.50 -16.66 2.29
N THR A 123 -3.91 -15.60 2.97
CA THR A 123 -4.68 -14.51 2.37
C THR A 123 -3.72 -13.39 1.95
N ALA A 124 -4.18 -12.49 1.07
CA ALA A 124 -3.38 -11.32 0.72
C ALA A 124 -3.04 -10.48 1.97
N ASP A 125 -4.00 -10.34 2.90
CA ASP A 125 -3.80 -9.63 4.16
C ASP A 125 -2.71 -10.28 5.02
N THR A 126 -2.76 -11.61 5.19
CA THR A 126 -1.74 -12.36 5.96
C THR A 126 -0.35 -12.18 5.35
N LEU A 127 -0.23 -12.37 4.03
CA LEU A 127 1.03 -12.22 3.30
C LEU A 127 1.63 -10.81 3.46
N TYR A 128 0.79 -9.78 3.40
CA TYR A 128 1.25 -8.41 3.55
C TYR A 128 1.67 -8.10 4.98
N PHE A 129 0.87 -8.53 5.96
CA PHE A 129 1.16 -8.28 7.37
C PHE A 129 2.48 -8.92 7.80
N GLU A 130 2.75 -10.16 7.37
CA GLU A 130 4.02 -10.85 7.62
C GLU A 130 5.22 -10.13 6.99
N SER A 131 5.02 -9.50 5.82
CA SER A 131 6.08 -8.76 5.12
C SER A 131 6.20 -7.28 5.52
N SER A 132 5.37 -6.80 6.45
CA SER A 132 5.21 -5.36 6.69
C SER A 132 6.47 -4.69 7.26
N ASP A 133 7.12 -5.34 8.23
CA ASP A 133 8.38 -4.88 8.81
C ASP A 133 9.50 -4.82 7.75
N GLU A 134 9.64 -5.87 6.95
CA GLU A 134 10.63 -5.92 5.87
C GLU A 134 10.36 -4.84 4.82
N THR A 135 9.09 -4.64 4.46
CA THR A 135 8.68 -3.62 3.49
C THR A 135 9.06 -2.22 3.97
N PHE A 136 8.88 -1.93 5.27
CA PHE A 136 9.23 -0.62 5.83
C PHE A 136 10.74 -0.40 5.89
N ARG A 137 11.52 -1.44 6.25
CA ARG A 137 12.99 -1.40 6.19
C ARG A 137 13.49 -1.13 4.77
N LEU A 138 12.96 -1.85 3.78
CA LEU A 138 13.31 -1.67 2.36
C LEU A 138 12.91 -0.29 1.84
N LEU A 139 11.78 0.25 2.29
CA LEU A 139 11.37 1.61 1.98
C LEU A 139 12.35 2.64 2.57
N ALA A 140 12.80 2.45 3.81
CA ALA A 140 13.80 3.32 4.43
C ALA A 140 15.16 3.24 3.69
N GLU A 141 15.59 2.05 3.28
CA GLU A 141 16.76 1.85 2.41
C GLU A 141 16.60 2.57 1.06
N TYR A 142 15.42 2.48 0.44
CA TYR A 142 15.10 3.21 -0.78
C TYR A 142 15.21 4.73 -0.59
N VAL A 143 14.70 5.27 0.53
CA VAL A 143 14.83 6.69 0.87
C VAL A 143 16.30 7.10 0.99
N ARG A 144 17.10 6.32 1.73
CA ARG A 144 18.54 6.57 1.89
C ARG A 144 19.29 6.56 0.56
N ALA A 145 18.94 5.62 -0.33
CA ALA A 145 19.54 5.50 -1.67
C ALA A 145 19.14 6.63 -2.63
N ASN A 146 18.03 7.33 -2.38
CA ASN A 146 17.47 8.36 -3.27
C ASN A 146 17.49 9.77 -2.67
N THR A 147 18.38 10.04 -1.71
CA THR A 147 18.49 11.34 -1.03
C THR A 147 18.66 12.53 -1.99
N GLY A 148 19.37 12.36 -3.11
CA GLY A 148 19.52 13.42 -4.13
C GLY A 148 18.27 13.69 -4.97
N ALA A 149 17.28 12.80 -4.95
CA ALA A 149 16.04 12.90 -5.72
C ALA A 149 14.78 13.06 -4.83
N LEU A 150 14.96 13.06 -3.51
CA LEU A 150 13.91 13.25 -2.51
C LEU A 150 14.12 14.61 -1.81
N PRO A 151 13.05 15.24 -1.31
CA PRO A 151 13.18 16.51 -0.63
C PRO A 151 13.98 16.33 0.66
N THR A 152 15.10 17.04 0.75
CA THR A 152 15.95 17.15 1.93
C THR A 152 15.57 18.37 2.75
N GLY A 153 15.70 18.29 4.06
CA GLY A 153 15.58 19.40 5.00
C GLY A 153 16.75 19.36 5.96
#